data_AF-A0A536N9M4-F1
#
_entry.id   AF-A0A536N9M4-F1
#
_cell.length_a   1.000
_cell.length_b   1.000
_cell.length_c   1.000
_cell.angle_alpha   90.00
_cell.angle_beta   90.00
_cell.angle_gamma   90.00
#
_symmetry.space_group_name_H-M   'P 1'
#
loop_
_entity.id
_entity.type
_entity.pdbx_description
1 polymer ?
#
loop_
_entity_poly.entity_id
_entity_poly.type
_entity_poly.pdbx_seq_one_letter_code
_entity_poly.pdbx_strand_id
1 'polypeptide(L)'
;MIEILLQAERQLTVGMVDQAERLFAQVLEADPRNGIALVGLARVALERGDETGAYRLAARALELDPENAAAQRLTTRLAEVFAHRGEPLPEVKAASTPTPDGATRTDGSSPRTGVRPLIGRLLGRGR
;
A
#
# COMPACT_ATOMS: atom_id res chain seq x y z
N MET A 1 11.24 -18.49 -15.90
CA MET A 1 10.35 -17.73 -14.99
C MET A 1 10.26 -16.25 -15.34
N ILE A 2 11.38 -15.52 -15.52
CA ILE A 2 11.35 -14.07 -15.81
C ILE A 2 10.67 -13.73 -17.15
N GLU A 3 10.81 -14.60 -18.16
CA GLU A 3 10.20 -14.43 -19.49
C GLU A 3 8.66 -14.32 -19.44
N ILE A 4 8.00 -15.16 -18.65
CA ILE A 4 6.52 -15.20 -18.58
C ILE A 4 5.97 -13.92 -17.95
N LEU A 5 6.64 -13.40 -16.91
CA LEU A 5 6.27 -12.12 -16.28
C LEU A 5 6.43 -10.95 -17.24
N LEU A 6 7.55 -10.90 -17.96
CA LEU A 6 7.80 -9.84 -18.95
C LEU A 6 6.77 -9.89 -20.08
N GLN A 7 6.42 -11.09 -20.55
CA GLN A 7 5.38 -11.28 -21.56
C GLN A 7 4.00 -10.85 -21.04
N ALA A 8 3.67 -11.21 -19.80
CA ALA A 8 2.40 -10.80 -19.17
C ALA A 8 2.27 -9.28 -19.05
N GLU A 9 3.34 -8.58 -18.66
CA GLU A 9 3.38 -7.12 -18.59
C GLU A 9 3.18 -6.45 -19.96
N ARG A 10 3.81 -7.03 -21.00
CA ARG A 10 3.61 -6.56 -22.39
C ARG A 10 2.16 -6.74 -22.81
N GLN A 11 1.55 -7.88 -22.50
CA GLN A 11 0.16 -8.13 -22.87
C GLN A 11 -0.82 -7.21 -22.14
N LEU A 12 -0.58 -6.90 -20.87
CA LEU A 12 -1.32 -5.83 -20.17
C LEU A 12 -1.18 -4.49 -20.89
N THR A 13 0.04 -4.13 -21.31
CA THR A 13 0.29 -2.86 -22.01
C THR A 13 -0.42 -2.78 -23.37
N VAL A 14 -0.63 -3.92 -24.02
CA VAL A 14 -1.33 -4.04 -25.32
C VAL A 14 -2.86 -4.16 -25.12
N GLY A 15 -3.35 -4.19 -23.88
CA GLY A 15 -4.77 -4.33 -23.55
C GLY A 15 -5.29 -5.77 -23.63
N MET A 16 -4.40 -6.76 -23.76
CA MET A 16 -4.73 -8.19 -23.77
C MET A 16 -4.83 -8.72 -22.34
N VAL A 17 -5.79 -8.19 -21.59
CA VAL A 17 -5.98 -8.42 -20.14
C VAL A 17 -6.18 -9.91 -19.83
N ASP A 18 -6.97 -10.63 -20.64
CA ASP A 18 -7.23 -12.06 -20.44
C ASP A 18 -5.98 -12.94 -20.64
N GLN A 19 -5.11 -12.58 -21.59
CA GLN A 19 -3.90 -13.36 -21.81
C GLN A 19 -2.87 -13.08 -20.70
N ALA A 20 -2.75 -11.82 -20.28
CA ALA A 20 -1.89 -11.45 -19.17
C ALA A 20 -2.30 -12.15 -17.87
N GLU A 21 -3.60 -12.22 -17.59
CA GLU A 21 -4.14 -12.97 -16.46
C GLU A 21 -3.66 -14.43 -16.44
N ARG A 22 -3.76 -15.12 -17.57
CA ARG A 22 -3.31 -16.52 -17.69
C ARG A 22 -1.82 -16.67 -17.45
N LEU A 23 -1.01 -15.74 -17.98
CA LEU A 23 0.44 -15.77 -17.78
C LEU A 23 0.82 -15.51 -16.32
N PHE A 24 0.19 -14.54 -15.66
CA PHE A 24 0.42 -14.31 -14.22
C PHE A 24 -0.07 -15.49 -13.37
N ALA A 25 -1.20 -16.11 -13.72
CA ALA A 25 -1.70 -17.30 -13.05
C ALA A 25 -0.70 -18.45 -13.15
N GLN A 26 -0.13 -18.71 -14.34
CA GLN A 26 0.91 -19.73 -14.51
C GLN A 26 2.15 -19.46 -13.63
N VAL A 27 2.54 -18.19 -13.48
CA VAL A 27 3.65 -17.85 -12.59
C VAL A 27 3.30 -18.12 -11.13
N LEU A 28 2.05 -17.87 -10.72
CA LEU A 28 1.59 -18.20 -9.36
C LEU A 28 1.40 -19.69 -9.12
N GLU A 29 1.11 -20.47 -10.15
CA GLU A 29 1.09 -21.94 -10.05
C GLU A 29 2.48 -22.49 -9.75
N ALA A 30 3.52 -21.90 -10.34
CA ALA A 30 4.90 -22.26 -10.05
C ALA A 30 5.40 -21.67 -8.72
N ASP A 31 5.08 -20.39 -8.47
CA ASP A 31 5.51 -19.63 -7.31
C ASP A 31 4.35 -18.83 -6.71
N PRO A 32 3.55 -19.43 -5.81
CA PRO A 32 2.37 -18.78 -5.22
C PRO A 32 2.70 -17.57 -4.33
N ARG A 33 4.00 -17.35 -4.05
CA ARG A 33 4.52 -16.23 -3.26
C ARG A 33 5.19 -15.15 -4.13
N ASN A 34 5.01 -15.20 -5.45
CA ASN A 34 5.60 -14.22 -6.33
C ASN A 34 4.83 -12.89 -6.29
N GLY A 35 5.38 -11.90 -5.59
CA GLY A 35 4.78 -10.57 -5.46
C GLY A 35 4.56 -9.85 -6.80
N ILE A 36 5.41 -10.09 -7.81
CA ILE A 36 5.27 -9.47 -9.14
C ILE A 36 4.02 -10.02 -9.85
N ALA A 37 3.79 -11.33 -9.77
CA ALA A 37 2.62 -11.95 -10.39
C ALA A 37 1.31 -11.54 -9.69
N LEU A 38 1.32 -11.41 -8.35
CA LEU A 38 0.19 -10.89 -7.59
C LEU A 38 -0.15 -9.44 -7.97
N VAL A 39 0.87 -8.59 -8.13
CA VAL A 39 0.69 -7.22 -8.64
C VAL A 39 0.15 -7.22 -10.06
N GLY A 40 0.63 -8.12 -10.92
CA GLY A 40 0.14 -8.32 -12.28
C GLY A 40 -1.36 -8.62 -12.30
N LEU A 41 -1.80 -9.59 -11.49
CA LEU A 41 -3.23 -9.91 -11.33
C LEU A 41 -4.03 -8.77 -10.71
N ALA A 42 -3.45 -8.00 -9.78
CA ALA A 42 -4.11 -6.82 -9.24
C ALA A 42 -4.39 -5.76 -10.33
N ARG A 43 -3.45 -5.56 -11.27
CA ARG A 43 -3.65 -4.68 -12.42
C ARG A 43 -4.70 -5.21 -13.39
N VAL A 44 -4.70 -6.52 -13.66
CA VAL A 44 -5.75 -7.18 -14.46
C VAL A 44 -7.13 -6.94 -13.84
N ALA A 45 -7.26 -7.10 -12.52
CA ALA A 45 -8.50 -6.86 -11.79
C ALA A 45 -8.95 -5.39 -11.92
N LEU A 46 -8.04 -4.42 -11.81
CA LEU A 46 -8.34 -3.00 -12.07
C LEU A 46 -8.87 -2.75 -13.49
N GLU A 47 -8.23 -3.33 -14.51
CA GLU A 47 -8.65 -3.19 -15.90
C GLU A 47 -10.06 -3.77 -16.13
N ARG A 48 -10.43 -4.81 -15.36
CA ARG A 48 -11.78 -5.38 -15.36
C ARG A 48 -12.80 -4.62 -14.51
N GLY A 49 -12.36 -3.59 -13.77
CA GLY A 49 -13.19 -2.84 -12.84
C GLY A 49 -13.40 -3.51 -11.49
N ASP A 50 -12.69 -4.60 -11.20
CA ASP A 50 -12.73 -5.29 -9.90
C ASP A 50 -11.72 -4.66 -8.93
N GLU A 51 -12.05 -3.46 -8.45
CA GLU A 51 -11.22 -2.66 -7.54
C GLU A 51 -11.01 -3.38 -6.20
N THR A 52 -12.01 -4.13 -5.76
CA THR A 52 -12.00 -4.90 -4.51
C THR A 52 -10.99 -6.04 -4.54
N GLY A 53 -11.01 -6.85 -5.60
CA GLY A 53 -10.05 -7.94 -5.79
C GLY A 53 -8.65 -7.42 -6.08
N ALA A 54 -8.53 -6.32 -6.83
CA ALA A 54 -7.25 -5.65 -7.04
C ALA A 54 -6.58 -5.25 -5.73
N TYR A 55 -7.34 -4.67 -4.80
CA TYR A 55 -6.81 -4.25 -3.49
C TYR A 55 -6.33 -5.45 -2.68
N ARG A 56 -7.10 -6.54 -2.65
CA ARG A 56 -6.73 -7.77 -1.94
C ARG A 56 -5.43 -8.37 -2.48
N LEU A 57 -5.29 -8.43 -3.80
CA LEU A 57 -4.10 -8.97 -4.47
C LEU A 57 -2.87 -8.10 -4.21
N ALA A 58 -3.02 -6.77 -4.31
CA ALA A 58 -1.94 -5.82 -4.03
C ALA A 58 -1.51 -5.83 -2.56
N ALA A 59 -2.46 -5.92 -1.62
CA ALA A 59 -2.16 -6.07 -0.20
C ALA A 59 -1.40 -7.37 0.07
N ARG A 60 -1.81 -8.48 -0.57
CA ARG A 60 -1.10 -9.76 -0.44
C ARG A 60 0.32 -9.70 -0.99
N ALA A 61 0.54 -8.94 -2.06
CA ALA A 61 1.87 -8.71 -2.59
C ALA A 61 2.77 -7.95 -1.59
N LEU A 62 2.21 -6.95 -0.86
CA LEU A 62 2.93 -6.24 0.20
C LEU A 62 3.20 -7.09 1.44
N GLU A 63 2.32 -8.03 1.77
CA GLU A 63 2.58 -8.99 2.86
C GLU A 63 3.79 -9.88 2.57
N LEU A 64 4.03 -10.18 1.29
CA LEU A 64 5.15 -11.01 0.84
C LEU A 64 6.41 -10.19 0.62
N ASP A 65 6.27 -9.03 -0.01
CA ASP A 65 7.35 -8.11 -0.33
C ASP A 65 6.92 -6.67 -0.02
N PRO A 66 7.22 -6.16 1.19
CA PRO A 66 6.80 -4.83 1.59
C PRO A 66 7.52 -3.71 0.83
N GLU A 67 8.66 -4.01 0.19
CA GLU A 67 9.43 -3.06 -0.62
C GLU A 67 8.92 -2.95 -2.07
N ASN A 68 7.89 -3.72 -2.43
CA ASN A 68 7.32 -3.71 -3.76
C ASN A 68 6.60 -2.39 -4.07
N ALA A 69 7.32 -1.47 -4.69
CA ALA A 69 6.83 -0.14 -5.05
C ALA A 69 5.56 -0.18 -5.92
N ALA A 70 5.38 -1.21 -6.77
CA ALA A 70 4.19 -1.34 -7.58
C ALA A 70 2.96 -1.70 -6.74
N ALA A 71 3.11 -2.62 -5.78
CA ALA A 71 2.06 -2.97 -4.84
C ALA A 71 1.68 -1.80 -3.90
N GLN A 72 2.67 -1.04 -3.44
CA GLN A 72 2.44 0.18 -2.63
C GLN A 72 1.63 1.22 -3.41
N ARG A 73 2.00 1.48 -4.67
CA ARG A 73 1.25 2.44 -5.52
C ARG A 73 -0.18 2.01 -5.77
N LEU A 74 -0.41 0.71 -6.04
CA LEU A 74 -1.74 0.17 -6.28
C LEU A 74 -2.63 0.26 -5.05
N THR A 75 -2.12 -0.13 -3.88
CA THR A 75 -2.88 -0.07 -2.62
C THR A 75 -3.22 1.37 -2.23
N THR A 76 -2.28 2.32 -2.34
CA THR A 76 -2.54 3.74 -2.09
C THR A 76 -3.64 4.27 -3.03
N ARG A 77 -3.49 4.06 -4.35
CA ARG A 77 -4.46 4.54 -5.33
C ARG A 77 -5.85 3.97 -5.08
N LEU A 78 -5.94 2.67 -4.80
CA LEU A 78 -7.21 2.01 -4.52
C LEU A 78 -7.83 2.52 -3.22
N ALA A 79 -7.02 2.73 -2.17
CA ALA A 79 -7.51 3.28 -0.92
C ALA A 79 -8.08 4.69 -1.10
N GLU A 80 -7.46 5.53 -1.93
CA GLU A 80 -7.99 6.84 -2.30
C GLU A 80 -9.35 6.71 -3.00
N VAL A 81 -9.48 5.78 -3.96
CA VAL A 81 -10.75 5.55 -4.68
C VAL A 81 -11.88 5.11 -3.74
N PHE A 82 -11.63 4.17 -2.83
CA PHE A 82 -12.61 3.75 -1.83
C PHE A 82 -12.97 4.89 -0.88
N ALA A 83 -11.98 5.66 -0.41
CA ALA A 83 -12.20 6.82 0.45
C ALA A 83 -13.05 7.90 -0.24
N HIS A 84 -12.83 8.17 -1.52
CA HIS A 84 -13.64 9.11 -2.29
C HIS A 84 -15.09 8.65 -2.49
N ARG A 85 -15.33 7.33 -2.57
CA ARG A 85 -16.69 6.76 -2.64
C ARG A 85 -17.35 6.61 -1.28
N GLY A 86 -16.61 6.76 -0.18
CA GLY A 86 -17.10 6.47 1.17
C GLY A 86 -17.30 4.98 1.44
N GLU A 87 -16.68 4.12 0.62
CA GLU A 87 -16.77 2.67 0.74
C GLU A 87 -15.70 2.15 1.71
N PRO A 88 -16.01 1.16 2.57
CA PRO A 88 -15.01 0.58 3.45
C PRO A 88 -13.95 -0.18 2.65
N LEU A 89 -12.69 -0.04 3.04
CA LEU A 89 -11.60 -0.82 2.44
C LEU A 89 -11.92 -2.31 2.57
N PRO A 90 -11.73 -3.10 1.51
CA PRO A 90 -11.98 -4.52 1.60
C PRO A 90 -11.09 -5.14 2.66
N GLU A 91 -11.72 -5.91 3.54
CA GLU A 91 -11.02 -6.58 4.64
C GLU A 91 -9.96 -7.52 4.07
N VAL A 92 -8.71 -7.05 4.12
CA VAL A 92 -7.51 -7.85 3.87
C VAL A 92 -7.06 -8.34 5.22
N LYS A 93 -6.85 -9.66 5.35
CA LYS A 93 -6.53 -10.32 6.64
C LYS A 93 -5.24 -9.84 7.32
N ALA A 94 -4.53 -8.88 6.76
CA ALA A 94 -3.46 -8.16 7.43
C ALA A 94 -3.45 -6.68 6.99
N ALA A 95 -4.48 -5.94 7.34
CA ALA A 95 -4.36 -4.49 7.47
C ALA A 95 -3.44 -4.19 8.66
N SER A 96 -2.12 -4.31 8.47
CA SER A 96 -1.21 -3.36 9.09
C SER A 96 -1.62 -2.01 8.54
N THR A 97 -2.44 -1.31 9.32
CA THR A 97 -2.90 0.04 9.05
C THR A 97 -1.77 0.88 8.43
N PRO A 98 -1.83 1.31 7.16
CA PRO A 98 -1.18 2.55 6.83
C PRO A 98 -2.08 3.59 7.49
N THR A 99 -1.78 3.95 8.74
CA THR A 99 -2.21 5.24 9.26
C THR A 99 -1.79 6.25 8.19
N PRO A 100 -2.72 7.02 7.60
CA PRO A 100 -2.33 8.14 6.77
C PRO A 100 -1.78 9.24 7.70
N ASP A 101 -0.62 9.01 8.33
CA ASP A 101 0.15 10.05 9.00
C ASP A 101 1.17 10.58 7.99
N GLY A 102 0.68 11.54 7.21
CA GLY A 102 1.48 12.23 6.19
C GLY A 102 0.81 13.51 5.71
N ALA A 103 -0.25 13.96 6.38
CA ALA A 103 -0.70 15.34 6.29
C ALA A 103 0.12 16.19 7.26
N THR A 104 1.41 16.40 6.96
CA THR A 104 2.13 17.54 7.53
C THR A 104 2.44 18.52 6.42
N ARG A 105 1.47 19.40 6.18
CA ARG A 105 1.73 20.80 5.89
C ARG A 105 2.70 21.33 6.93
N THR A 106 4.00 21.29 6.65
CA THR A 106 4.99 22.03 7.43
C THR A 106 5.09 23.43 6.84
N ASP A 107 4.22 24.30 7.35
CA ASP A 107 4.48 25.74 7.40
C ASP A 107 5.79 25.95 8.15
N GLY A 108 6.75 26.57 7.47
CA GLY A 108 8.05 26.92 8.03
C GLY A 108 7.95 28.16 8.90
N SER A 109 7.38 28.03 10.10
CA SER A 109 7.49 29.06 11.14
C SER A 109 8.26 28.51 12.34
N SER A 110 9.56 28.77 12.34
CA SER A 110 10.41 28.66 13.54
C SER A 110 9.94 29.66 14.61
N PRO A 111 10.08 29.34 15.91
CA PRO A 111 11.36 29.65 16.56
C PRO A 111 11.87 28.54 17.49
N ARG A 112 13.17 28.24 17.34
CA ARG A 112 13.99 27.61 18.39
C ARG A 112 14.29 28.64 19.48
N THR A 113 14.55 28.08 20.67
CA THR A 113 15.33 28.59 21.81
C THR A 113 14.42 28.78 23.02
N GLY A 114 14.33 27.89 23.99
CA GLY A 114 15.40 27.06 24.56
C GLY A 114 15.90 27.73 25.83
N VAL A 115 15.19 27.54 26.95
CA VAL A 115 15.77 27.73 28.29
C VAL A 115 15.27 26.62 29.21
N ARG A 116 16.24 25.95 29.81
CA ARG A 116 16.14 24.78 30.69
C ARG A 116 15.55 25.12 32.08
N PRO A 117 15.06 24.09 32.80
CA PRO A 117 14.35 24.23 34.06
C PRO A 117 15.32 24.36 35.24
N LEU A 118 14.87 24.90 36.37
CA LEU A 118 15.60 24.80 37.64
C LEU A 118 14.66 25.11 38.83
N ILE A 119 14.71 24.21 39.84
CA ILE A 119 14.39 24.36 41.28
C ILE A 119 12.94 24.75 41.65
N GLY A 120 12.22 24.03 42.52
CA GLY A 120 12.68 23.22 43.64
C GLY A 120 11.95 23.70 44.91
N ARG A 121 10.78 23.12 45.14
CA ARG A 121 10.16 22.79 46.44
C ARG A 121 10.83 23.40 47.69
N LEU A 122 10.20 24.41 48.29
CA LEU A 122 10.14 24.55 49.75
C LEU A 122 9.14 25.66 50.13
N LEU A 123 8.11 25.32 50.89
CA LEU A 123 7.84 25.94 52.20
C LEU A 123 6.60 25.27 52.78
N GLY A 124 6.83 24.49 53.83
CA GLY A 124 5.79 24.14 54.78
C GLY A 124 5.50 25.35 55.66
N ARG A 125 4.24 25.47 56.10
CA ARG A 125 3.89 26.34 57.21
C ARG A 125 2.87 25.59 58.05
N GLY A 126 3.34 25.06 59.17
CA GLY A 126 2.50 24.70 60.30
C GLY A 126 2.33 25.91 61.22
N ARG A 127 1.16 25.99 61.84
CA ARG A 127 0.87 26.41 63.22
C ARG A 127 -0.62 26.27 63.43
#